data_AF-A0A829Y6K6-F1
#
_entry.id   AF-A0A829Y6K6-F1
#
_cell.length_a   1.000
_cell.length_b   1.000
_cell.length_c   1.000
_cell.angle_alpha   90.00
_cell.angle_beta   90.00
_cell.angle_gamma   90.00
#
_symmetry.space_group_name_H-M   'P 1'
#
loop_
_entity.id
_entity.type
_entity.pdbx_description
1 polymer ?
#
loop_
_entity_poly.entity_id
_entity_poly.type
_entity_poly.pdbx_seq_one_letter_code
_entity_poly.pdbx_strand_id
1 'polypeptide(L)'
;MKIIGFAFVILLYAYACYLGVRGYFLVAARLRRKALGSVTRNALTYAWFLVFIALVVPFAIFFPLWVNTEWMVFADDEDSRMLLLLLGAACLALTAWTGWRRSRTSADSLVY
;
A
#
# COMPACT_ATOMS: atom_id res chain seq x y z
N MET A 1 -22.77 14.95 4.40
CA MET A 1 -22.95 13.57 3.91
C MET A 1 -21.83 13.12 2.97
N LYS A 2 -21.51 13.88 1.91
CA LYS A 2 -20.42 13.52 0.96
C LYS A 2 -19.04 13.34 1.59
N ILE A 3 -18.64 14.22 2.53
CA ILE A 3 -17.35 14.15 3.24
C ILE A 3 -17.22 12.86 4.10
N ILE A 4 -18.30 12.45 4.77
CA ILE A 4 -18.30 11.22 5.58
C ILE A 4 -18.18 9.99 4.68
N GLY A 5 -18.90 9.99 3.55
CA GLY A 5 -18.78 8.94 2.53
C GLY A 5 -17.37 8.87 1.94
N PHE A 6 -16.77 10.03 1.64
CA PHE A 6 -15.39 10.14 1.16
C PHE A 6 -14.41 9.54 2.16
N ALA A 7 -14.49 9.94 3.44
CA ALA A 7 -13.63 9.40 4.49
C ALA A 7 -13.78 7.87 4.62
N PHE A 8 -15.00 7.35 4.53
CA PHE A 8 -15.24 5.90 4.57
C PHE A 8 -14.62 5.15 3.39
N VAL A 9 -14.72 5.70 2.18
CA VAL A 9 -14.07 5.11 0.99
C VAL A 9 -12.55 5.14 1.11
N ILE A 10 -11.97 6.25 1.58
CA ILE A 10 -10.53 6.35 1.82
C ILE A 10 -10.07 5.34 2.88
N LEU A 11 -10.85 5.14 3.95
CA LEU A 11 -10.54 4.14 4.98
C LEU A 11 -10.62 2.71 4.45
N LEU A 12 -11.68 2.37 3.69
CA LEU A 12 -11.80 1.07 3.03
C LEU A 12 -10.63 0.81 2.08
N TYR A 13 -10.24 1.83 1.33
CA TYR A 13 -9.11 1.76 0.42
C TYR A 13 -7.77 1.60 1.14
N ALA A 14 -7.55 2.36 2.21
CA ALA A 14 -6.37 2.20 3.06
C ALA A 14 -6.29 0.80 3.66
N TYR A 15 -7.43 0.22 4.05
CA TYR A 15 -7.52 -1.16 4.50
C TYR A 15 -7.21 -2.17 3.38
N ALA A 16 -7.69 -1.95 2.16
CA ALA A 16 -7.34 -2.77 1.00
C ALA A 16 -5.84 -2.70 0.68
N CYS A 17 -5.24 -1.51 0.72
CA CYS A 17 -3.79 -1.33 0.57
C CYS A 17 -3.02 -2.07 1.66
N TYR A 18 -3.47 -1.97 2.92
CA TYR A 18 -2.90 -2.70 4.03
C TYR A 18 -2.95 -4.23 3.83
N LEU A 19 -4.08 -4.76 3.35
CA LEU A 19 -4.20 -6.18 2.99
C LEU A 19 -3.28 -6.55 1.83
N GLY A 20 -3.15 -5.69 0.82
CA GLY A 20 -2.21 -5.87 -0.30
C GLY A 20 -0.76 -5.94 0.16
N VAL A 21 -0.32 -4.99 1.01
CA VAL A 21 1.01 -4.98 1.63
C VAL A 21 1.22 -6.24 2.47
N ARG A 22 0.24 -6.62 3.30
CA ARG A 22 0.31 -7.84 4.11
C ARG A 22 0.40 -9.10 3.24
N GLY A 23 -0.37 -9.16 2.16
CA GLY A 23 -0.32 -10.23 1.16
C GLY A 23 1.04 -10.33 0.49
N TYR A 24 1.62 -9.19 0.08
CA TYR A 24 2.99 -9.12 -0.45
C TYR A 24 3.99 -9.73 0.53
N PHE A 25 4.00 -9.31 1.79
CA PHE A 25 4.92 -9.85 2.79
C PHE A 25 4.69 -11.35 3.06
N LEU A 26 3.43 -11.81 3.03
CA LEU A 26 3.10 -13.22 3.25
C LEU A 26 3.56 -14.09 2.07
N VAL A 27 3.38 -13.62 0.84
CA VAL A 27 3.87 -14.29 -0.38
C VAL A 27 5.41 -14.28 -0.41
N ALA A 28 6.04 -13.15 -0.08
CA ALA A 28 7.50 -13.04 0.03
C ALA A 28 8.06 -14.01 1.09
N ALA A 29 7.42 -14.12 2.25
CA ALA A 29 7.81 -15.07 3.30
C ALA A 29 7.61 -16.54 2.88
N ARG A 30 6.54 -16.85 2.12
CA ARG A 30 6.33 -18.19 1.54
C ARG A 30 7.37 -18.52 0.48
N LEU A 31 7.72 -17.57 -0.38
CA LEU A 31 8.78 -17.71 -1.39
C LEU A 31 10.15 -17.96 -0.77
N ARG A 32 10.45 -17.31 0.37
CA ARG A 32 11.68 -17.57 1.14
C ARG A 32 11.73 -18.96 1.76
N ARG A 33 10.59 -19.54 2.14
CA ARG A 33 10.48 -20.88 2.75
C ARG A 33 10.50 -22.03 1.75
N LYS A 34 10.15 -21.80 0.47
CA LYS A 34 10.26 -22.83 -0.57
C LYS A 34 11.73 -23.08 -0.89
N ALA A 35 12.09 -24.35 -1.09
CA ALA A 35 13.40 -24.77 -1.60
C ALA A 35 13.54 -24.39 -3.10
N LEU A 36 13.60 -23.09 -3.37
CA LEU A 36 13.87 -22.52 -4.67
C LEU A 36 15.36 -22.20 -4.78
N GLY A 37 15.94 -22.39 -5.96
CA GLY A 37 17.29 -21.92 -6.25
C GLY A 37 17.44 -20.42 -5.95
N SER A 38 18.62 -20.02 -5.48
CA SER A 38 18.94 -18.64 -5.08
C SER A 38 18.51 -17.60 -6.11
N VAL A 39 18.77 -17.87 -7.39
CA VAL A 39 18.45 -17.00 -8.52
C VAL A 39 16.94 -16.88 -8.74
N THR A 40 16.22 -18.01 -8.80
CA THR A 40 14.77 -18.05 -9.01
C THR A 40 14.01 -17.37 -7.87
N ARG A 41 14.48 -17.53 -6.63
CA ARG A 41 13.92 -16.86 -5.45
C ARG A 41 14.06 -15.35 -5.53
N ASN A 42 15.26 -14.86 -5.90
CA ASN A 42 15.50 -13.43 -6.05
C ASN A 42 14.67 -12.85 -7.20
N ALA A 43 14.64 -13.52 -8.36
CA ALA A 43 13.84 -13.10 -9.51
C ALA A 43 12.35 -12.94 -9.16
N LEU A 44 11.74 -13.94 -8.48
CA LEU A 44 10.35 -13.82 -8.05
C LEU A 44 10.12 -12.71 -7.03
N THR A 45 11.07 -12.50 -6.11
CA THR A 45 10.97 -11.43 -5.11
C THR A 45 10.98 -10.05 -5.78
N TYR A 46 11.90 -9.83 -6.74
CA TYR A 46 11.95 -8.58 -7.50
C TYR A 46 10.75 -8.39 -8.42
N ALA A 47 10.27 -9.46 -9.07
CA ALA A 47 9.05 -9.40 -9.87
C ALA A 47 7.84 -8.99 -9.02
N TRP A 48 7.70 -9.56 -7.82
CA TRP A 48 6.60 -9.21 -6.92
C TRP A 48 6.72 -7.80 -6.36
N PHE A 49 7.94 -7.34 -6.10
CA PHE A 49 8.21 -5.96 -5.71
C PHE A 49 7.86 -4.97 -6.81
N LEU A 50 8.17 -5.31 -8.07
CA LEU A 50 7.87 -4.47 -9.22
C LEU A 50 6.37 -4.36 -9.46
N VAL A 51 5.63 -5.46 -9.35
CA VAL A 51 4.16 -5.46 -9.40
C VAL A 51 3.58 -4.59 -8.27
N PHE A 52 4.14 -4.70 -7.06
CA PHE A 52 3.72 -3.88 -5.94
C PHE A 52 3.93 -2.39 -6.20
N ILE A 53 5.10 -1.98 -6.71
CA ILE A 53 5.37 -0.57 -7.04
C ILE A 53 4.47 -0.09 -8.18
N ALA A 54 4.38 -0.86 -9.26
CA ALA A 54 3.65 -0.44 -10.46
C ALA A 54 2.14 -0.32 -10.23
N LEU A 55 1.57 -1.09 -9.32
CA LEU A 55 0.14 -1.05 -9.02
C LEU A 55 -0.18 -0.28 -7.75
N VAL A 56 0.46 -0.61 -6.62
CA VAL A 56 0.02 -0.07 -5.32
C VAL A 56 0.42 1.38 -5.14
N VAL A 57 1.61 1.78 -5.62
CA VAL A 57 2.11 3.15 -5.43
C VAL A 57 1.31 4.20 -6.19
N PRO A 58 1.13 4.11 -7.52
CA PRO A 58 0.36 5.12 -8.24
C PRO A 58 -1.09 5.12 -7.79
N PHE A 59 -1.71 3.95 -7.61
CA PHE A 59 -3.09 3.91 -7.13
C PHE A 59 -3.21 4.58 -5.75
N ALA A 60 -2.31 4.33 -4.80
CA ALA A 60 -2.45 4.89 -3.46
C ALA A 60 -2.32 6.42 -3.41
N ILE A 61 -1.46 6.99 -4.25
CA ILE A 61 -1.25 8.44 -4.32
C ILE A 61 -2.42 9.12 -5.04
N PHE A 62 -2.87 8.56 -6.16
CA PHE A 62 -3.90 9.18 -7.01
C PHE A 62 -5.33 8.83 -6.61
N PHE A 63 -5.56 7.80 -5.78
CA PHE A 63 -6.92 7.39 -5.41
C PHE A 63 -7.72 8.47 -4.67
N PRO A 64 -7.18 9.20 -3.66
CA PRO A 64 -7.92 10.29 -3.03
C PRO A 64 -8.30 11.40 -4.00
N LEU A 65 -7.41 11.69 -4.95
CA LEU A 65 -7.64 12.67 -6.00
C LEU A 65 -8.76 12.21 -6.94
N TRP A 66 -8.70 10.96 -7.39
CA TRP A 66 -9.69 10.38 -8.29
C TRP A 66 -11.10 10.29 -7.66
N VAL A 67 -11.19 9.90 -6.39
CA VAL A 67 -12.48 9.90 -5.67
C VAL A 67 -13.02 11.33 -5.51
N ASN A 68 -12.13 12.32 -5.32
CA ASN A 68 -12.55 13.71 -5.26
C ASN A 68 -13.08 14.23 -6.60
N THR A 69 -12.47 13.84 -7.74
CA THR A 69 -12.94 14.26 -9.07
C THR A 69 -14.32 13.69 -9.40
N GLU A 70 -14.62 12.46 -8.99
CA GLU A 70 -15.92 11.82 -9.24
C GLU A 70 -17.03 12.41 -8.36
N TRP A 71 -16.73 12.71 -7.10
CA TRP A 71 -17.76 13.07 -6.12
C TRP A 71 -17.84 14.58 -5.83
N MET A 72 -16.89 15.36 -6.37
CA MET A 72 -16.71 16.80 -6.15
C MET A 72 -16.89 17.17 -4.68
N VAL A 73 -16.10 16.54 -3.82
CA VAL A 73 -16.22 16.67 -2.36
C VAL A 73 -15.52 17.92 -1.87
N PHE A 74 -14.32 18.17 -2.38
CA PHE A 74 -13.52 19.36 -2.20
C PHE A 74 -13.53 20.20 -3.48
N ALA A 75 -13.29 21.50 -3.33
CA ALA A 75 -13.12 22.39 -4.47
C ALA A 75 -11.93 21.93 -5.32
N ASP A 76 -12.02 22.16 -6.63
CA ASP A 76 -11.02 21.68 -7.59
C ASP A 76 -9.88 22.71 -7.74
N ASP A 77 -9.39 23.17 -6.59
CA ASP A 77 -8.29 24.13 -6.44
C ASP A 77 -6.94 23.41 -6.22
N GLU A 78 -5.85 24.15 -6.41
CA GLU A 78 -4.49 23.61 -6.36
C GLU A 78 -4.13 23.10 -4.95
N ASP A 79 -4.60 23.77 -3.90
CA ASP A 79 -4.35 23.41 -2.50
C ASP A 79 -5.06 22.10 -2.13
N SER A 80 -6.34 21.95 -2.50
CA SER A 80 -7.13 20.73 -2.30
C SER A 80 -6.51 19.53 -3.00
N ARG A 81 -6.06 19.69 -4.25
CA ARG A 81 -5.36 18.63 -5.00
C ARG A 81 -4.05 18.22 -4.33
N MET A 82 -3.27 19.19 -3.86
CA MET A 82 -2.03 18.93 -3.15
C MET A 82 -2.26 18.19 -1.82
N LEU A 83 -3.28 18.59 -1.04
CA LEU A 83 -3.67 17.92 0.19
C LEU A 83 -4.12 16.47 -0.05
N LEU A 84 -4.88 16.21 -1.12
CA LEU A 84 -5.32 14.86 -1.49
C LEU A 84 -4.16 13.95 -1.90
N LEU A 85 -3.19 14.49 -2.66
CA LEU A 85 -1.97 13.76 -3.01
C LEU A 85 -1.12 13.46 -1.76
N LEU A 86 -0.97 14.42 -0.86
CA LEU A 86 -0.28 14.24 0.42
C LEU A 86 -0.98 13.19 1.30
N LEU A 87 -2.31 13.17 1.32
CA LEU A 87 -3.09 12.17 2.03
C LEU A 87 -2.83 10.77 1.47
N GLY A 88 -2.85 10.62 0.14
CA GLY A 88 -2.54 9.35 -0.52
C GLY A 88 -1.12 8.86 -0.23
N ALA A 89 -0.14 9.77 -0.31
CA ALA A 89 1.24 9.48 0.05
C ALA A 89 1.40 9.10 1.54
N ALA A 90 0.71 9.78 2.46
CA ALA A 90 0.71 9.45 3.88
C ALA A 90 0.12 8.06 4.15
N CYS A 91 -1.00 7.71 3.50
CA CYS A 91 -1.58 6.37 3.58
C CYS A 91 -0.60 5.30 3.08
N LEU A 92 0.10 5.54 1.98
CA LEU A 92 1.13 4.64 1.47
C LEU A 92 2.29 4.49 2.46
N ALA A 93 2.80 5.60 2.99
CA ALA A 93 3.90 5.59 3.96
C ALA A 93 3.52 4.81 5.23
N LEU A 94 2.31 5.02 5.77
CA LEU A 94 1.81 4.30 6.95
C LEU A 94 1.62 2.80 6.68
N THR A 95 1.05 2.43 5.53
CA THR A 95 0.84 1.01 5.18
C THR A 95 2.17 0.30 4.93
N ALA A 96 3.14 0.95 4.27
CA ALA A 96 4.49 0.43 4.09
C ALA A 96 5.24 0.31 5.43
N TRP A 97 5.16 1.33 6.29
CA TRP A 97 5.80 1.34 7.61
C TRP A 97 5.27 0.23 8.52
N THR A 98 3.96 0.05 8.56
CA THR A 98 3.33 -1.03 9.36
C THR A 98 3.71 -2.41 8.84
N GLY A 99 3.79 -2.60 7.52
CA GLY A 99 4.30 -3.81 6.89
C GLY A 99 5.76 -4.09 7.27
N TRP A 100 6.63 -3.08 7.17
CA TRP A 100 8.04 -3.17 7.55
C TRP A 100 8.22 -3.50 9.03
N ARG A 101 7.54 -2.79 9.93
CA ARG A 101 7.64 -3.02 11.38
C ARG A 101 7.29 -4.46 11.75
N ARG A 102 6.19 -5.00 11.19
CA ARG A 102 5.79 -6.40 11.40
C ARG A 102 6.80 -7.40 10.84
N SER A 103 7.37 -7.11 9.67
CA SER A 103 8.38 -7.99 9.07
C SER A 103 9.62 -8.13 9.96
N ARG A 104 10.00 -7.08 10.73
CA ARG A 104 11.08 -7.15 11.72
C ARG A 104 10.68 -7.91 12.97
N THR A 105 9.50 -7.66 13.52
CA THR A 105 9.01 -8.40 14.71
C THR A 105 8.90 -9.90 14.46
N SER A 106 8.47 -10.33 13.27
CA SER A 106 8.44 -11.74 12.90
C SER A 106 9.82 -12.34 12.60
N ALA A 107 10.83 -11.52 12.30
CA ALA A 107 12.21 -11.97 12.15
C ALA A 107 12.87 -12.21 13.52
N ASP A 108 12.60 -11.34 14.50
CA ASP A 108 13.10 -11.51 15.88
C ASP A 108 12.49 -12.73 16.59
N SER A 109 11.24 -13.08 16.28
CA SER A 109 10.58 -14.27 16.87
C SER A 109 11.03 -15.62 16.28
N LEU A 110 11.90 -15.63 15.26
CA LEU A 110 12.48 -16.84 14.67
C LEU A 110 13.91 -17.11 15.17
N VAL A 111 14.44 -16.23 16.04
CA VAL A 111 15.79 -16.33 16.62
C VAL A 111 15.77 -16.91 18.04
N TYR A 112 14.59 -17.17 18.60
CA TYR A 112 14.38 -17.86 19.88
C TYR A 112 13.67 -19.20 19.69
#